data_AF-A0A523CDU7-F1
#
_entry.id   AF-A0A523CDU7-F1
#
_cell.length_a   1.000
_cell.length_b   1.000
_cell.length_c   1.000
_cell.angle_alpha   90.00
_cell.angle_beta   90.00
_cell.angle_gamma   90.00
#
_symmetry.space_group_name_H-M   'P 1'
#
loop_
_entity.id
_entity.type
_entity.pdbx_description
1 polymer ?
#
loop_
_entity_poly.entity_id
_entity_poly.type
_entity_poly.pdbx_seq_one_letter_code
_entity_poly.pdbx_strand_id
1 'polypeptide(L)'
;MIDKKSPLFATGAAMLANPILPLVRIVQMLYITGPFERIAPILDEFNEPVEMAASTYPDPKALLLPYLEDLQLFEQLKYPGQEDPLVLDETLKPLDRFESLELLVTQQILARELEKINSLLCGPCGCTLCCLGPSGEMDQVFFEIPLHEQETTLFSIPKIDTEESRQTDPYAEPPLLVAGAPFFQAPPALYHWKKNWSLILPKEGACPNLERTSGGCTIYPDRPDTCRRPQIFPYALERLPEHDTVERPAYIARRKLLAIWDCPYVQELREEIGAYAQLCGLTPIFKWNKA
;
A
#
# COMPACT_ATOMS: atom_id res chain seq x y z
N MET A 1 5.25 -11.46 -21.25
CA MET A 1 5.40 -12.84 -20.73
C MET A 1 6.20 -12.73 -19.45
N ILE A 2 5.71 -13.25 -18.32
CA ILE A 2 6.36 -13.11 -17.01
C ILE A 2 7.65 -13.94 -17.02
N ASP A 3 8.78 -13.33 -16.61
CA ASP A 3 10.03 -14.07 -16.41
C ASP A 3 10.03 -14.80 -15.06
N LYS A 4 9.41 -15.98 -15.03
CA LYS A 4 9.34 -16.83 -13.83
C LYS A 4 10.70 -17.36 -13.38
N LYS A 5 11.73 -17.30 -14.25
CA LYS A 5 13.10 -17.72 -13.90
C LYS A 5 13.88 -16.58 -13.22
N SER A 6 13.31 -15.38 -13.17
CA SER A 6 13.91 -14.26 -12.46
C SER A 6 14.08 -14.60 -10.97
N PRO A 7 15.28 -14.40 -10.39
CA PRO A 7 15.49 -14.53 -8.95
C PRO A 7 14.55 -13.62 -8.13
N LEU A 8 14.17 -12.46 -8.68
CA LEU A 8 13.21 -11.55 -8.03
C LEU A 8 11.82 -12.19 -7.94
N PHE A 9 11.36 -12.85 -9.00
CA PHE A 9 10.07 -13.53 -9.01
C PHE A 9 10.03 -14.65 -7.98
N ALA A 10 11.07 -15.50 -7.95
CA ALA A 10 11.19 -16.57 -6.96
C ALA A 10 11.23 -16.04 -5.52
N THR A 11 11.96 -14.95 -5.29
CA THR A 11 12.04 -14.31 -3.96
C THR A 11 10.68 -13.75 -3.53
N GLY A 12 9.98 -13.05 -4.43
CA GLY A 12 8.64 -12.51 -4.13
C GLY A 12 7.60 -13.60 -3.85
N ALA A 13 7.63 -14.71 -4.61
CA ALA A 13 6.75 -15.85 -4.38
C ALA A 13 7.06 -16.55 -3.04
N ALA A 14 8.35 -16.68 -2.68
CA ALA A 14 8.75 -17.23 -1.39
C ALA A 14 8.29 -16.38 -0.19
N MET A 15 8.25 -15.05 -0.35
CA MET A 15 7.68 -14.14 0.64
C MET A 15 6.17 -14.32 0.79
N LEU A 16 5.43 -14.52 -0.31
CA LEU A 16 3.99 -14.82 -0.23
C LEU A 16 3.69 -16.12 0.55
N ALA A 17 4.60 -17.10 0.52
CA ALA A 17 4.45 -18.33 1.29
C ALA A 17 4.75 -18.17 2.80
N ASN A 18 5.42 -17.09 3.21
CA ASN A 18 5.84 -16.85 4.58
C ASN A 18 5.50 -15.41 5.03
N PRO A 19 4.19 -15.08 5.12
CA PRO A 19 3.76 -13.76 5.58
C PRO A 19 4.32 -13.46 6.97
N ILE A 20 4.57 -12.19 7.29
CA ILE A 20 5.08 -11.79 8.61
C ILE A 20 3.99 -11.83 9.70
N LEU A 21 2.72 -11.65 9.33
CA LEU A 21 1.63 -11.43 10.29
C LEU A 21 1.42 -12.57 11.32
N PRO A 22 1.59 -13.86 10.98
CA PRO A 22 1.58 -14.91 11.97
C PRO A 22 2.62 -14.72 13.09
N LEU A 23 3.84 -14.28 12.78
CA LEU A 23 4.85 -13.95 13.81
C LEU A 23 4.41 -12.74 14.65
N VAL A 24 3.85 -11.72 14.02
CA VAL A 24 3.29 -10.53 14.71
C VAL A 24 2.25 -10.95 15.74
N ARG A 25 1.37 -11.89 15.40
CA ARG A 25 0.35 -12.44 16.32
C ARG A 25 0.97 -13.19 17.49
N ILE A 26 2.07 -13.91 17.30
CA ILE A 26 2.81 -14.53 18.42
C ILE A 26 3.36 -13.44 19.34
N VAL A 27 4.00 -12.40 18.79
CA VAL A 27 4.51 -11.26 19.59
C VAL A 27 3.38 -10.62 20.39
N GLN A 28 2.24 -10.34 19.75
CA GLN A 28 1.06 -9.78 20.40
C GLN A 28 0.54 -10.69 21.53
N MET A 29 0.42 -12.00 21.28
CA MET A 29 -0.02 -12.98 22.28
C MET A 29 0.93 -13.03 23.47
N LEU A 30 2.25 -13.08 23.23
CA LEU A 30 3.27 -13.08 24.27
C LEU A 30 3.24 -11.77 25.07
N TYR A 31 3.01 -10.63 24.41
CA TYR A 31 2.90 -9.34 25.08
C TYR A 31 1.71 -9.29 26.05
N ILE A 32 0.56 -9.82 25.65
CA ILE A 32 -0.67 -9.77 26.43
C ILE A 32 -0.65 -10.79 27.58
N THR A 33 -0.18 -12.00 27.31
CA THR A 33 -0.28 -13.13 28.24
C THR A 33 0.98 -13.36 29.06
N GLY A 34 2.14 -12.88 28.57
CA GLY A 34 3.43 -13.04 29.21
C GLY A 34 3.81 -11.88 30.15
N PRO A 35 4.93 -12.02 30.87
CA PRO A 35 5.41 -11.07 31.88
C PRO A 35 6.17 -9.87 31.26
N PHE A 36 5.82 -9.47 30.04
CA PHE A 36 6.55 -8.44 29.29
C PHE A 36 5.89 -7.08 29.39
N GLU A 37 6.61 -6.06 29.83
CA GLU A 37 6.11 -4.67 29.88
C GLU A 37 6.26 -3.93 28.54
N ARG A 38 7.17 -4.37 27.66
CA ARG A 38 7.49 -3.72 26.39
C ARG A 38 7.65 -4.77 25.30
N ILE A 39 7.52 -4.36 24.04
CA ILE A 39 7.63 -5.25 22.88
C ILE A 39 9.08 -5.63 22.59
N ALA A 40 10.02 -4.70 22.73
CA ALA A 40 11.41 -4.94 22.37
C ALA A 40 12.04 -6.17 23.10
N PRO A 41 11.85 -6.36 24.43
CA PRO A 41 12.30 -7.56 25.12
C PRO A 41 11.72 -8.86 24.58
N ILE A 42 10.50 -8.85 24.04
CA ILE A 42 9.89 -10.05 23.44
C ILE A 42 10.70 -10.46 22.21
N LEU A 43 11.12 -9.50 21.38
CA LEU A 43 11.93 -9.80 20.19
C LEU A 43 13.30 -10.37 20.54
N ASP A 44 13.83 -10.05 21.73
CA ASP A 44 15.09 -10.62 22.23
C ASP A 44 14.96 -12.11 22.61
N GLU A 45 13.74 -12.62 22.80
CA GLU A 45 13.49 -14.05 23.06
C GLU A 45 13.38 -14.88 21.77
N PHE A 46 13.21 -14.24 20.61
CA PHE A 46 13.07 -14.91 19.29
C PHE A 46 14.44 -15.35 18.71
N ASN A 47 15.20 -16.14 19.46
CA ASN A 47 16.54 -16.61 19.09
C ASN A 47 16.58 -17.97 18.37
N GLU A 48 15.43 -18.64 18.28
CA GLU A 48 15.29 -19.95 17.64
C GLU A 48 14.32 -19.85 16.44
N PRO A 49 14.47 -20.73 15.43
CA PRO A 49 13.50 -20.84 14.35
C PRO A 49 12.07 -21.06 14.85
N VAL A 50 11.11 -20.42 14.21
CA VAL A 50 9.68 -20.63 14.49
C VAL A 50 9.05 -21.39 13.33
N GLU A 51 8.48 -22.54 13.65
CA GLU A 51 7.72 -23.37 12.71
C GLU A 51 6.22 -23.26 13.00
N MET A 52 5.45 -22.99 11.95
CA MET A 52 4.00 -23.00 11.96
C MET A 52 3.48 -24.00 10.94
N ALA A 53 2.18 -24.31 11.00
CA ALA A 53 1.58 -25.35 10.15
C ALA A 53 1.83 -25.17 8.63
N ALA A 54 2.04 -23.93 8.17
CA ALA A 54 2.24 -23.62 6.75
C ALA A 54 3.42 -22.64 6.48
N SER A 55 4.18 -22.24 7.49
CA SER A 55 5.26 -21.25 7.34
C SER A 55 6.42 -21.56 8.28
N THR A 56 7.63 -21.23 7.85
CA THR A 56 8.86 -21.44 8.63
C THR A 56 9.67 -20.16 8.63
N TYR A 57 10.07 -19.74 9.83
CA TYR A 57 10.82 -18.50 10.04
C TYR A 57 12.17 -18.85 10.68
N PRO A 58 13.25 -19.00 9.90
CA PRO A 58 14.56 -19.41 10.42
C PRO A 58 15.20 -18.37 11.36
N ASP A 59 14.96 -17.09 11.09
CA ASP A 59 15.46 -15.97 11.90
C ASP A 59 14.32 -14.97 12.17
N PRO A 60 13.41 -15.31 13.10
CA PRO A 60 12.20 -14.52 13.35
C PRO A 60 12.54 -13.13 13.91
N LYS A 61 13.62 -13.00 14.70
CA LYS A 61 14.08 -11.71 15.21
C LYS A 61 14.47 -10.76 14.07
N ALA A 62 15.31 -11.22 13.13
CA ALA A 62 15.72 -10.38 12.01
C ALA A 62 14.53 -10.00 11.10
N LEU A 63 13.53 -10.88 10.99
CA LEU A 63 12.31 -10.61 10.22
C LEU A 63 11.39 -9.59 10.89
N LEU A 64 11.27 -9.62 12.22
CA LEU A 64 10.40 -8.72 13.00
C LEU A 64 11.03 -7.35 13.27
N LEU A 65 12.35 -7.26 13.39
CA LEU A 65 13.06 -6.04 13.75
C LEU A 65 12.71 -4.81 12.88
N PRO A 66 12.56 -4.92 11.54
CA PRO A 66 12.13 -3.80 10.71
C PRO A 66 10.75 -3.25 11.07
N TYR A 67 9.89 -4.03 11.70
CA TYR A 67 8.52 -3.70 12.10
C TYR A 67 8.40 -3.33 13.58
N LEU A 68 9.52 -3.17 14.31
CA LEU A 68 9.49 -2.89 15.75
C LEU A 68 8.65 -1.67 16.11
N GLU A 69 8.76 -0.58 15.35
CA GLU A 69 7.97 0.64 15.57
C GLU A 69 6.46 0.38 15.43
N ASP A 70 6.05 -0.36 14.40
CA ASP A 70 4.65 -0.73 14.20
C ASP A 70 4.15 -1.65 15.34
N LEU A 71 4.99 -2.62 15.76
CA LEU A 71 4.68 -3.54 16.85
C LEU A 71 4.54 -2.83 18.20
N GLN A 72 5.32 -1.78 18.44
CA GLN A 72 5.26 -0.98 19.67
C GLN A 72 3.91 -0.28 19.86
N LEU A 73 3.09 -0.16 18.82
CA LEU A 73 1.71 0.33 18.98
C LEU A 73 0.87 -0.56 19.92
N PHE A 74 1.18 -1.86 20.02
CA PHE A 74 0.52 -2.73 21.01
C PHE A 74 0.81 -2.31 22.45
N GLU A 75 1.88 -1.55 22.71
CA GLU A 75 2.21 -1.11 24.07
C GLU A 75 1.11 -0.23 24.68
N GLN A 76 0.31 0.43 23.83
CA GLN A 76 -0.84 1.25 24.21
C GLN A 76 -1.92 0.46 24.97
N LEU A 77 -1.96 -0.86 24.84
CA LEU A 77 -2.86 -1.74 25.60
C LEU A 77 -2.57 -1.71 27.11
N LYS A 78 -1.30 -1.62 27.51
CA LYS A 78 -0.89 -1.55 28.93
C LYS A 78 -0.62 -0.11 29.38
N TYR A 79 -0.15 0.72 28.46
CA TYR A 79 0.20 2.12 28.69
C TYR A 79 -0.62 3.03 27.78
N PRO A 80 -1.91 3.28 28.08
CA PRO A 80 -2.74 4.19 27.30
C PRO A 80 -2.08 5.57 27.17
N GLY A 81 -1.91 6.03 25.94
CA GLY A 81 -1.39 7.36 25.62
C GLY A 81 -2.47 8.27 25.02
N GLN A 82 -2.18 8.84 23.84
CA GLN A 82 -3.13 9.60 23.02
C GLN A 82 -4.39 8.79 22.66
N GLU A 83 -5.44 9.48 22.23
CA GLU A 83 -6.64 8.80 21.72
C GLU A 83 -6.30 7.98 20.47
N ASP A 84 -6.51 6.67 20.57
CA ASP A 84 -6.42 5.75 19.43
C ASP A 84 -7.40 6.18 18.33
N PRO A 85 -7.12 5.91 17.04
CA PRO A 85 -8.07 6.10 15.96
C PRO A 85 -9.47 5.52 16.24
N LEU A 86 -10.51 6.11 15.66
CA LEU A 86 -11.84 5.53 15.72
C LEU A 86 -11.91 4.42 14.67
N VAL A 87 -12.07 3.17 15.11
CA VAL A 87 -12.28 2.05 14.19
C VAL A 87 -13.70 1.53 14.37
N LEU A 88 -14.45 1.53 13.27
CA LEU A 88 -15.83 1.04 13.21
C LEU A 88 -15.88 -0.30 12.48
N ASP A 89 -16.84 -1.15 12.82
CA ASP A 89 -17.18 -2.34 12.04
C ASP A 89 -17.98 -1.99 10.77
N GLU A 90 -18.31 -3.01 9.95
CA GLU A 90 -19.11 -2.81 8.74
C GLU A 90 -20.56 -2.35 9.01
N THR A 91 -21.00 -2.37 10.28
CA THR A 91 -22.30 -1.85 10.75
C THR A 91 -22.21 -0.47 11.40
N LEU A 92 -21.04 0.20 11.29
CA LEU A 92 -20.73 1.50 11.88
C LEU A 92 -20.71 1.52 13.41
N LYS A 93 -20.47 0.38 14.05
CA LYS A 93 -20.27 0.31 15.51
C LYS A 93 -18.80 0.37 15.87
N PRO A 94 -18.40 1.12 16.91
CA PRO A 94 -17.02 1.13 17.37
C PRO A 94 -16.56 -0.27 17.77
N LEU A 95 -15.38 -0.66 17.28
CA LEU A 95 -14.67 -1.83 17.77
C LEU A 95 -14.06 -1.55 19.14
N ASP A 96 -13.75 -2.61 19.88
CA ASP A 96 -12.96 -2.46 21.09
C ASP A 96 -11.52 -2.04 20.76
N ARG A 97 -10.81 -1.60 21.80
CA ARG A 97 -9.46 -1.09 21.68
C ARG A 97 -8.48 -2.12 21.14
N PHE A 98 -8.63 -3.38 21.58
CA PHE A 98 -7.73 -4.44 21.20
C PHE A 98 -7.85 -4.75 19.71
N GLU A 99 -9.07 -4.94 19.21
CA GLU A 99 -9.31 -5.16 17.78
C GLU A 99 -8.89 -3.95 16.93
N SER A 100 -9.12 -2.74 17.42
CA SER A 100 -8.73 -1.51 16.73
C SER A 100 -7.21 -1.44 16.51
N LEU A 101 -6.44 -1.70 17.58
CA LEU A 101 -4.98 -1.70 17.52
C LEU A 101 -4.45 -2.86 16.67
N GLU A 102 -5.03 -4.07 16.77
CA GLU A 102 -4.66 -5.20 15.92
C GLU A 102 -4.80 -4.86 14.43
N LEU A 103 -5.90 -4.24 14.04
CA LEU A 103 -6.14 -3.85 12.64
C LEU A 103 -5.20 -2.73 12.18
N LEU A 104 -4.89 -1.76 13.05
CA LEU A 104 -3.95 -0.68 12.74
C LEU A 104 -2.53 -1.23 12.51
N VAL A 105 -2.06 -2.12 13.38
CA VAL A 105 -0.76 -2.78 13.23
C VAL A 105 -0.75 -3.67 11.99
N THR A 106 -1.82 -4.43 11.76
CA THR A 106 -1.99 -5.27 10.57
C THR A 106 -1.89 -4.44 9.28
N GLN A 107 -2.62 -3.31 9.21
CA GLN A 107 -2.60 -2.43 8.05
C GLN A 107 -1.19 -1.90 7.75
N GLN A 108 -0.46 -1.46 8.78
CA GLN A 108 0.88 -0.86 8.63
C GLN A 108 1.94 -1.89 8.24
N ILE A 109 1.99 -3.01 8.97
CA ILE A 109 2.97 -4.07 8.73
C ILE A 109 2.77 -4.68 7.34
N LEU A 110 1.54 -5.03 6.99
CA LEU A 110 1.25 -5.60 5.67
C LEU A 110 1.50 -4.59 4.56
N ALA A 111 1.32 -3.28 4.78
CA ALA A 111 1.59 -2.29 3.74
C ALA A 111 3.08 -2.31 3.38
N ARG A 112 3.94 -2.37 4.39
CA ARG A 112 5.39 -2.44 4.24
C ARG A 112 5.86 -3.78 3.65
N GLU A 113 5.27 -4.89 4.07
CA GLU A 113 5.61 -6.22 3.52
C GLU A 113 5.18 -6.34 2.05
N LEU A 114 3.93 -5.98 1.74
CA LEU A 114 3.39 -6.06 0.39
C LEU A 114 4.09 -5.10 -0.56
N GLU A 115 4.56 -3.94 -0.09
CA GLU A 115 5.41 -3.05 -0.89
C GLU A 115 6.69 -3.76 -1.37
N LYS A 116 7.35 -4.54 -0.50
CA LYS A 116 8.53 -5.33 -0.87
C LYS A 116 8.17 -6.44 -1.86
N ILE A 117 7.08 -7.18 -1.59
CA ILE A 117 6.61 -8.25 -2.47
C ILE A 117 6.27 -7.71 -3.87
N ASN A 118 5.51 -6.61 -3.93
CA ASN A 118 5.16 -5.95 -5.18
C ASN A 118 6.40 -5.49 -5.95
N SER A 119 7.40 -4.95 -5.24
CA SER A 119 8.68 -4.55 -5.84
C SER A 119 9.43 -5.71 -6.47
N LEU A 120 9.34 -6.90 -5.89
CA LEU A 120 10.00 -8.10 -6.40
C LEU A 120 9.24 -8.71 -7.58
N LEU A 121 7.91 -8.69 -7.53
CA LEU A 121 7.05 -9.36 -8.52
C LEU A 121 6.73 -8.48 -9.74
N CYS A 122 6.61 -7.16 -9.58
CA CYS A 122 6.27 -6.27 -10.70
C CYS A 122 7.36 -6.16 -11.75
N GLY A 123 8.63 -6.05 -11.35
CA GLY A 123 9.76 -5.87 -12.25
C GLY A 123 9.82 -6.94 -13.35
N PRO A 124 9.79 -8.24 -13.00
CA PRO A 124 9.79 -9.35 -13.96
C PRO A 124 8.54 -9.47 -14.86
N CYS A 125 7.48 -8.70 -14.58
CA CYS A 125 6.22 -8.80 -15.31
C CYS A 125 6.13 -7.92 -16.55
N GLY A 126 6.92 -6.84 -16.62
CA GLY A 126 6.77 -5.82 -17.66
C GLY A 126 5.38 -5.16 -17.64
N CYS A 127 4.75 -5.10 -16.47
CA CYS A 127 3.42 -4.54 -16.31
C CYS A 127 3.47 -3.01 -16.40
N THR A 128 2.63 -2.41 -17.25
CA THR A 128 2.57 -0.95 -17.47
C THR A 128 1.30 -0.31 -16.90
N LEU A 129 0.43 -1.08 -16.23
CA LEU A 129 -0.91 -0.63 -15.80
C LEU A 129 -0.90 0.63 -14.93
N CYS A 130 0.07 0.74 -14.01
CA CYS A 130 0.25 1.90 -13.14
C CYS A 130 0.98 3.08 -13.83
N CYS A 131 1.57 2.83 -15.01
CA CYS A 131 2.34 3.81 -15.78
C CYS A 131 1.55 4.43 -16.94
N LEU A 132 0.30 4.02 -17.17
CA LEU A 132 -0.56 4.52 -18.23
C LEU A 132 -1.74 5.29 -17.62
N GLY A 133 -2.25 6.27 -18.36
CA GLY A 133 -3.53 6.91 -18.07
C GLY A 133 -4.70 5.97 -18.39
N PRO A 134 -5.96 6.42 -18.17
CA PRO A 134 -7.14 5.68 -18.59
C PRO A 134 -7.18 5.49 -20.11
N SER A 135 -7.80 4.43 -20.60
CA SER A 135 -8.03 4.27 -22.04
C SER A 135 -9.14 5.21 -22.55
N GLY A 136 -9.27 5.38 -23.86
CA GLY A 136 -10.33 6.18 -24.45
C GLY A 136 -11.74 5.77 -24.03
N GLU A 137 -11.96 4.46 -23.82
CA GLU A 137 -13.24 3.83 -23.48
C GLU A 137 -13.62 3.95 -21.99
N MET A 138 -12.67 4.29 -21.10
CA MET A 138 -12.92 4.44 -19.66
C MET A 138 -13.66 5.75 -19.34
N ASP A 139 -14.48 5.77 -18.30
CA ASP A 139 -15.15 7.00 -17.85
C ASP A 139 -14.17 7.99 -17.21
N GLN A 140 -13.12 7.50 -16.55
CA GLN A 140 -12.10 8.32 -15.92
C GLN A 140 -11.32 9.10 -16.99
N VAL A 141 -11.19 10.42 -16.80
CA VAL A 141 -10.53 11.32 -17.77
C VAL A 141 -9.05 11.55 -17.47
N PHE A 142 -8.58 11.17 -16.28
CA PHE A 142 -7.17 11.12 -15.90
C PHE A 142 -6.92 10.04 -14.85
N PHE A 143 -5.65 9.73 -14.62
CA PHE A 143 -5.16 8.95 -13.51
C PHE A 143 -4.17 9.80 -12.69
N GLU A 144 -4.38 9.87 -11.38
CA GLU A 144 -3.53 10.62 -10.47
C GLU A 144 -2.52 9.69 -9.78
N ILE A 145 -1.26 10.12 -9.74
CA ILE A 145 -0.22 9.52 -8.90
C ILE A 145 0.19 10.58 -7.87
N PRO A 146 -0.30 10.52 -6.62
CA PRO A 146 0.13 11.40 -5.55
C PRO A 146 1.63 11.30 -5.32
N LEU A 147 2.28 12.45 -5.14
CA LEU A 147 3.71 12.61 -4.94
C LEU A 147 4.00 13.45 -3.68
N HIS A 148 5.06 13.07 -2.98
CA HIS A 148 5.77 13.96 -2.08
C HIS A 148 6.54 15.02 -2.87
N GLU A 149 6.80 16.17 -2.25
CA GLU A 149 7.51 17.29 -2.88
C GLU A 149 8.87 16.87 -3.47
N GLN A 150 9.61 16.03 -2.75
CA GLN A 150 10.91 15.53 -3.17
C GLN A 150 10.82 14.61 -4.41
N GLU A 151 9.74 13.83 -4.52
CA GLU A 151 9.50 12.93 -5.66
C GLU A 151 9.21 13.69 -6.95
N THR A 152 8.83 14.98 -6.88
CA THR A 152 8.63 15.81 -8.08
C THR A 152 9.91 16.02 -8.88
N THR A 153 11.08 15.74 -8.29
CA THR A 153 12.39 15.83 -8.97
C THR A 153 12.68 14.62 -9.86
N LEU A 154 11.93 13.52 -9.68
CA LEU A 154 12.05 12.29 -10.48
C LEU A 154 11.46 12.42 -11.89
N PHE A 155 10.78 13.53 -12.19
CA PHE A 155 10.06 13.74 -13.43
C PHE A 155 10.53 15.02 -14.13
N SER A 156 11.02 14.87 -15.35
CA SER A 156 11.44 15.99 -16.21
C SER A 156 10.30 16.46 -17.14
N ILE A 157 9.17 16.85 -16.54
CA ILE A 157 7.96 17.31 -17.24
C ILE A 157 7.49 18.65 -16.66
N PRO A 158 6.55 19.38 -17.32
CA PRO A 158 6.06 20.65 -16.80
C PRO A 158 5.50 20.54 -15.38
N LYS A 159 5.77 21.56 -14.56
CA LYS A 159 5.21 21.72 -13.22
C LYS A 159 4.23 22.90 -13.22
N ILE A 160 2.98 22.62 -12.91
CA ILE A 160 1.92 23.61 -12.76
C ILE A 160 1.79 23.91 -11.27
N ASP A 161 2.30 25.07 -10.88
CA ASP A 161 2.33 25.55 -9.51
C ASP A 161 1.88 27.01 -9.50
N THR A 162 0.55 27.19 -9.53
CA THR A 162 -0.10 28.51 -9.55
C THR A 162 -0.90 28.69 -8.27
N GLU A 163 -1.27 29.94 -7.96
CA GLU A 163 -2.17 30.21 -6.83
C GLU A 163 -3.50 29.45 -6.97
N GLU A 164 -4.01 29.36 -8.20
CA GLU A 164 -5.25 28.63 -8.50
C GLU A 164 -5.10 27.12 -8.26
N SER A 165 -4.00 26.51 -8.73
CA SER A 165 -3.77 25.08 -8.52
C SER A 165 -3.65 24.73 -7.04
N ARG A 166 -3.01 25.60 -6.24
CA ARG A 166 -2.84 25.43 -4.79
C ARG A 166 -4.14 25.59 -3.98
N GLN A 167 -5.19 26.13 -4.58
CA GLN A 167 -6.49 26.30 -3.91
C GLN A 167 -7.52 25.25 -4.32
N THR A 168 -7.22 24.45 -5.33
CA THR A 168 -8.11 23.43 -5.89
C THR A 168 -7.59 22.01 -5.66
N ASP A 169 -8.42 21.03 -6.01
CA ASP A 169 -8.10 19.60 -6.01
C ASP A 169 -8.39 19.00 -7.39
N PRO A 170 -7.76 17.87 -7.76
CA PRO A 170 -7.89 17.31 -9.11
C PRO A 170 -9.30 16.84 -9.46
N TYR A 171 -10.19 16.69 -8.47
CA TYR A 171 -11.57 16.24 -8.63
C TYR A 171 -12.59 17.38 -8.49
N ALA A 172 -12.14 18.63 -8.40
CA ALA A 172 -12.99 19.78 -8.24
C ALA A 172 -13.83 20.06 -9.50
N GLU A 173 -15.06 20.54 -9.28
CA GLU A 173 -15.96 21.01 -10.34
C GLU A 173 -16.27 22.50 -10.11
N PRO A 174 -15.95 23.40 -11.06
CA PRO A 174 -15.32 23.13 -12.36
C PRO A 174 -13.82 22.75 -12.25
N PRO A 175 -13.25 22.05 -13.26
CA PRO A 175 -11.85 21.66 -13.24
C PRO A 175 -10.90 22.86 -13.40
N LEU A 176 -9.68 22.74 -12.87
CA LEU A 176 -8.60 23.69 -13.11
C LEU A 176 -8.37 23.86 -14.62
N LEU A 177 -8.29 25.11 -15.09
CA LEU A 177 -7.96 25.41 -16.48
C LEU A 177 -6.48 25.74 -16.63
N VAL A 178 -5.81 25.07 -17.56
CA VAL A 178 -4.43 25.35 -17.98
C VAL A 178 -4.47 25.80 -19.43
N ALA A 179 -4.01 27.02 -19.69
CA ALA A 179 -4.06 27.63 -21.04
C ALA A 179 -5.48 27.60 -21.67
N GLY A 180 -6.52 27.74 -20.84
CA GLY A 180 -7.92 27.81 -21.29
C GLY A 180 -8.61 26.44 -21.52
N ALA A 181 -7.95 25.33 -21.22
CA ALA A 181 -8.53 23.98 -21.30
C ALA A 181 -8.43 23.26 -19.94
N PRO A 182 -9.34 22.32 -19.62
CA PRO A 182 -9.22 21.49 -18.42
C PRO A 182 -7.84 20.82 -18.34
N PHE A 183 -7.25 20.82 -17.15
CA PHE A 183 -5.87 20.37 -16.91
C PHE A 183 -5.58 18.94 -17.44
N PHE A 184 -6.57 18.05 -17.40
CA PHE A 184 -6.48 16.67 -17.88
C PHE A 184 -6.53 16.52 -19.42
N GLN A 185 -6.69 17.62 -20.16
CA GLN A 185 -6.56 17.62 -21.63
C GLN A 185 -5.13 17.96 -22.09
N ALA A 186 -4.26 18.40 -21.18
CA ALA A 186 -2.84 18.63 -21.47
C ALA A 186 -2.04 17.31 -21.42
N PRO A 187 -0.83 17.25 -22.02
CA PRO A 187 0.10 16.15 -21.80
C PRO A 187 0.41 15.93 -20.30
N PRO A 188 0.98 14.77 -19.92
CA PRO A 188 1.37 14.52 -18.54
C PRO A 188 2.17 15.67 -17.93
N ALA A 189 1.75 16.10 -16.74
CA ALA A 189 2.38 17.19 -16.00
C ALA A 189 2.26 16.95 -14.49
N LEU A 190 3.12 17.63 -13.73
CA LEU A 190 3.01 17.69 -12.28
C LEU A 190 2.14 18.88 -11.89
N TYR A 191 1.28 18.68 -10.91
CA TYR A 191 0.41 19.72 -10.39
C TYR A 191 0.59 19.85 -8.88
N HIS A 192 0.73 21.08 -8.41
CA HIS A 192 0.68 21.38 -6.98
C HIS A 192 -0.76 21.72 -6.59
N TRP A 193 -1.43 20.74 -6.00
CA TRP A 193 -2.79 20.88 -5.50
C TRP A 193 -2.82 21.41 -4.09
N LYS A 194 -4.02 21.72 -3.60
CA LYS A 194 -4.25 22.14 -2.22
C LYS A 194 -3.65 21.23 -1.15
N LYS A 195 -3.63 19.92 -1.38
CA LYS A 195 -3.17 18.93 -0.39
C LYS A 195 -1.73 18.47 -0.62
N ASN A 196 -1.32 18.31 -1.87
CA ASN A 196 -0.08 17.64 -2.23
C ASN A 196 0.27 17.86 -3.71
N TRP A 197 1.46 17.42 -4.09
CA TRP A 197 1.81 17.27 -5.50
C TRP A 197 1.21 15.99 -6.07
N SER A 198 0.91 15.99 -7.37
CA SER A 198 0.70 14.73 -8.10
C SER A 198 1.11 14.81 -9.55
N LEU A 199 1.45 13.64 -10.10
CA LEU A 199 1.59 13.41 -11.53
C LEU A 199 0.21 13.06 -12.09
N ILE A 200 -0.25 13.85 -13.07
CA ILE A 200 -1.48 13.58 -13.79
C ILE A 200 -1.15 12.90 -15.11
N LEU A 201 -1.72 11.71 -15.30
CA LEU A 201 -1.70 11.00 -16.58
C LEU A 201 -3.07 11.16 -17.25
N PRO A 202 -3.19 11.94 -18.34
CA PRO A 202 -4.46 12.09 -19.07
C PRO A 202 -4.85 10.78 -19.75
N LYS A 203 -6.06 10.73 -20.33
CA LYS A 203 -6.46 9.61 -21.21
C LYS A 203 -5.39 9.32 -22.27
N GLU A 204 -5.06 8.03 -22.42
CA GLU A 204 -4.03 7.51 -23.34
C GLU A 204 -2.62 8.05 -23.08
N GLY A 205 -2.43 8.81 -22.00
CA GLY A 205 -1.13 9.30 -21.55
C GLY A 205 -0.27 8.18 -20.97
N ALA A 206 1.03 8.46 -20.87
CA ALA A 206 2.00 7.56 -20.26
C ALA A 206 2.91 8.34 -19.29
N CYS A 207 3.34 7.66 -18.24
CA CYS A 207 4.38 8.14 -17.35
C CYS A 207 5.64 8.46 -18.18
N PRO A 208 6.29 9.63 -17.97
CA PRO A 208 7.47 9.99 -18.75
C PRO A 208 8.66 9.05 -18.52
N ASN A 209 8.65 8.30 -17.41
CA ASN A 209 9.67 7.32 -17.08
C ASN A 209 9.36 5.91 -17.62
N LEU A 210 8.26 5.73 -18.37
CA LEU A 210 7.93 4.46 -19.02
C LEU A 210 8.74 4.31 -20.31
N GLU A 211 9.62 3.31 -20.35
CA GLU A 211 10.37 2.95 -21.55
C GLU A 211 9.45 2.27 -22.57
N ARG A 212 9.28 2.90 -23.75
CA ARG A 212 8.32 2.47 -24.77
C ARG A 212 8.61 1.09 -25.35
N THR A 213 9.87 0.67 -25.39
CA THR A 213 10.28 -0.58 -26.04
C THR A 213 10.19 -1.77 -25.09
N SER A 214 10.65 -1.62 -23.86
CA SER A 214 10.67 -2.71 -22.87
C SER A 214 9.39 -2.77 -22.02
N GLY A 215 8.64 -1.67 -21.94
CA GLY A 215 7.55 -1.50 -20.97
C GLY A 215 8.04 -1.31 -19.53
N GLY A 216 9.35 -1.11 -19.32
CA GLY A 216 9.95 -0.94 -17.99
C GLY A 216 9.89 0.49 -17.48
N CYS A 217 9.96 0.66 -16.16
CA CYS A 217 10.17 1.96 -15.54
C CYS A 217 11.68 2.26 -15.46
N THR A 218 12.11 3.37 -16.07
CA THR A 218 13.52 3.79 -16.10
C THR A 218 14.08 4.19 -14.73
N ILE A 219 13.20 4.55 -13.79
CA ILE A 219 13.54 4.88 -12.40
C ILE A 219 13.02 3.82 -11.42
N TYR A 220 12.94 2.55 -11.83
CA TYR A 220 12.28 1.51 -11.01
C TYR A 220 12.76 1.47 -9.55
N PRO A 221 14.06 1.56 -9.22
CA PRO A 221 14.52 1.59 -7.83
C PRO A 221 14.09 2.85 -7.06
N ASP A 222 14.03 3.99 -7.76
CA ASP A 222 13.77 5.32 -7.19
C ASP A 222 12.32 5.78 -7.36
N ARG A 223 11.44 4.89 -7.84
CA ARG A 223 10.05 5.22 -8.15
C ARG A 223 9.32 5.76 -6.92
N PRO A 224 8.29 6.62 -7.11
CA PRO A 224 7.51 7.16 -6.00
C PRO A 224 6.90 6.08 -5.11
N ASP A 225 6.64 6.41 -3.85
CA ASP A 225 6.09 5.49 -2.85
C ASP A 225 4.77 4.87 -3.31
N THR A 226 3.88 5.68 -3.89
CA THR A 226 2.62 5.19 -4.50
C THR A 226 2.89 4.11 -5.56
N CYS A 227 3.95 4.28 -6.37
CA CYS A 227 4.35 3.33 -7.40
C CYS A 227 5.04 2.07 -6.85
N ARG A 228 5.39 2.03 -5.56
CA ARG A 228 5.97 0.85 -4.87
C ARG A 228 4.93 -0.07 -4.28
N ARG A 229 3.67 0.39 -4.20
CA ARG A 229 2.53 -0.38 -3.71
C ARG A 229 1.61 -0.93 -4.83
N PRO A 230 2.11 -1.37 -6.00
CA PRO A 230 1.23 -1.74 -7.09
C PRO A 230 0.71 -3.18 -6.88
N GLN A 231 -0.58 -3.36 -7.08
CA GLN A 231 -1.27 -4.63 -7.38
C GLN A 231 -1.72 -5.54 -6.23
N ILE A 232 -1.02 -5.66 -5.10
CA ILE A 232 -1.62 -6.24 -3.88
C ILE A 232 -1.42 -5.31 -2.69
N PHE A 233 -2.48 -5.07 -1.93
CA PHE A 233 -2.44 -4.11 -0.83
C PHE A 233 -3.35 -4.51 0.33
N PRO A 234 -2.96 -4.16 1.57
CA PRO A 234 -3.79 -4.42 2.72
C PRO A 234 -4.99 -3.48 2.69
N TYR A 235 -6.14 -4.08 2.89
CA TYR A 235 -7.41 -3.38 3.08
C TYR A 235 -8.01 -3.93 4.38
N ALA A 236 -7.19 -3.92 5.43
CA ALA A 236 -7.63 -4.27 6.78
C ALA A 236 -8.45 -3.12 7.37
N LEU A 237 -8.04 -1.89 7.06
CA LEU A 237 -8.72 -0.64 7.39
C LEU A 237 -8.94 0.21 6.13
N GLU A 238 -10.09 0.86 6.08
CA GLU A 238 -10.41 1.89 5.09
C GLU A 238 -10.67 3.22 5.81
N ARG A 239 -10.15 4.33 5.27
CA ARG A 239 -10.37 5.68 5.83
C ARG A 239 -11.83 6.08 5.67
N LEU A 240 -12.37 6.74 6.68
CA LEU A 240 -13.74 7.24 6.71
C LEU A 240 -13.74 8.75 7.04
N PRO A 241 -13.31 9.62 6.10
CA PRO A 241 -13.00 11.02 6.38
C PRO A 241 -14.17 11.83 6.94
N GLU A 242 -15.41 11.47 6.59
CA GLU A 242 -16.62 12.11 7.07
C GLU A 242 -16.91 11.85 8.57
N HIS A 243 -16.19 10.91 9.17
CA HIS A 243 -16.20 10.63 10.62
C HIS A 243 -14.91 11.07 11.31
N ASP A 244 -13.97 11.72 10.60
CA ASP A 244 -12.77 12.26 11.22
C ASP A 244 -13.13 13.38 12.20
N THR A 245 -12.37 13.46 13.30
CA THR A 245 -12.28 14.68 14.11
C THR A 245 -10.91 15.33 13.87
N VAL A 246 -10.74 16.57 14.34
CA VAL A 246 -9.47 17.31 14.24
C VAL A 246 -8.30 16.50 14.84
N GLU A 247 -8.58 15.69 15.86
CA GLU A 247 -7.57 14.98 16.63
C GLU A 247 -7.56 13.47 16.36
N ARG A 248 -8.61 12.95 15.71
CA ARG A 248 -8.84 11.51 15.61
C ARG A 248 -9.28 11.08 14.20
N PRO A 249 -8.42 10.35 13.46
CA PRO A 249 -8.82 9.74 12.21
C PRO A 249 -9.81 8.60 12.45
N ALA A 250 -10.83 8.49 11.60
CA ALA A 250 -11.80 7.40 11.59
C ALA A 250 -11.55 6.38 10.46
N TYR A 251 -11.82 5.12 10.76
CA TYR A 251 -11.64 3.99 9.87
C TYR A 251 -12.81 3.02 9.95
N ILE A 252 -13.05 2.29 8.87
CA ILE A 252 -13.91 1.11 8.86
C ILE A 252 -13.07 -0.16 8.70
N ALA A 253 -13.35 -1.16 9.53
CA ALA A 253 -12.68 -2.44 9.53
C ALA A 253 -13.18 -3.29 8.35
N ARG A 254 -12.25 -3.68 7.49
CA ARG A 254 -12.52 -4.40 6.24
C ARG A 254 -11.96 -5.82 6.25
N ARG A 255 -10.82 -6.05 6.92
CA ARG A 255 -10.17 -7.38 7.05
C ARG A 255 -9.97 -8.08 5.70
N LYS A 256 -9.58 -7.31 4.69
CA LYS A 256 -9.45 -7.76 3.30
C LYS A 256 -8.02 -7.55 2.78
N LEU A 257 -7.65 -8.35 1.78
CA LEU A 257 -6.47 -8.14 0.94
C LEU A 257 -6.98 -7.84 -0.47
N LEU A 258 -6.72 -6.66 -1.00
CA LEU A 258 -7.16 -6.31 -2.36
C LEU A 258 -6.03 -6.59 -3.35
N ALA A 259 -6.37 -7.25 -4.44
CA ALA A 259 -5.49 -7.69 -5.50
C ALA A 259 -6.02 -7.24 -6.88
N ILE A 260 -5.15 -6.68 -7.72
CA ILE A 260 -5.50 -6.11 -9.02
C ILE A 260 -5.43 -7.18 -10.10
N TRP A 261 -6.58 -7.62 -10.57
CA TRP A 261 -6.78 -8.81 -11.38
C TRP A 261 -6.20 -8.72 -12.79
N ASP A 262 -6.08 -7.54 -13.38
CA ASP A 262 -5.44 -7.33 -14.68
C ASP A 262 -3.90 -7.30 -14.60
N CYS A 263 -3.32 -7.39 -13.40
CA CYS A 263 -1.89 -7.55 -13.26
C CYS A 263 -1.44 -8.99 -13.61
N PRO A 264 -0.43 -9.18 -14.49
CA PRO A 264 0.05 -10.50 -14.86
C PRO A 264 0.46 -11.41 -13.69
N TYR A 265 1.26 -10.93 -12.72
CA TYR A 265 1.62 -11.81 -11.60
C TYR A 265 0.47 -12.07 -10.65
N VAL A 266 -0.51 -11.18 -10.54
CA VAL A 266 -1.68 -11.42 -9.69
C VAL A 266 -2.52 -12.56 -10.26
N GLN A 267 -2.65 -12.63 -11.58
CA GLN A 267 -3.31 -13.76 -12.25
C GLN A 267 -2.51 -15.05 -12.08
N GLU A 268 -1.18 -14.97 -12.26
CA GLU A 268 -0.29 -16.11 -12.14
C GLU A 268 -0.23 -16.68 -10.72
N LEU A 269 -0.12 -15.81 -9.71
CA LEU A 269 0.05 -16.16 -8.30
C LEU A 269 -1.26 -16.07 -7.51
N ARG A 270 -2.40 -16.26 -8.18
CA ARG A 270 -3.73 -16.09 -7.57
C ARG A 270 -3.90 -16.96 -6.31
N GLU A 271 -3.49 -18.22 -6.40
CA GLU A 271 -3.64 -19.18 -5.30
C GLU A 271 -2.70 -18.83 -4.15
N GLU A 272 -1.46 -18.45 -4.44
CA GLU A 272 -0.47 -18.02 -3.47
C GLU A 272 -0.89 -16.74 -2.75
N ILE A 273 -1.46 -15.77 -3.48
CA ILE A 273 -2.05 -14.55 -2.90
C ILE A 273 -3.26 -14.89 -2.01
N GLY A 274 -4.08 -15.85 -2.43
CA GLY A 274 -5.19 -16.36 -1.63
C GLY A 274 -4.72 -17.02 -0.33
N ALA A 275 -3.70 -17.87 -0.41
CA ALA A 275 -3.08 -18.53 0.74
C ALA A 275 -2.43 -17.51 1.68
N TYR A 276 -1.69 -16.53 1.14
CA TYR A 276 -1.13 -15.42 1.91
C TYR A 276 -2.21 -14.67 2.69
N ALA A 277 -3.32 -14.31 2.03
CA ALA A 277 -4.45 -13.64 2.68
C ALA A 277 -5.00 -14.49 3.83
N GLN A 278 -5.22 -15.78 3.60
CA GLN A 278 -5.73 -16.70 4.62
C GLN A 278 -4.79 -16.82 5.83
N LEU A 279 -3.48 -16.97 5.60
CA LEU A 279 -2.47 -17.00 6.67
C LEU A 279 -2.44 -15.69 7.46
N CYS A 280 -2.69 -14.56 6.78
CA CYS A 280 -2.88 -13.27 7.42
C CYS A 280 -4.27 -13.09 8.08
N GLY A 281 -5.18 -14.07 8.01
CA GLY A 281 -6.55 -13.92 8.52
C GLY A 281 -7.37 -12.86 7.78
N LEU A 282 -7.08 -12.63 6.49
CA LEU A 282 -7.77 -11.68 5.62
C LEU A 282 -8.55 -12.41 4.51
N THR A 283 -9.56 -11.74 3.97
CA THR A 283 -10.29 -12.20 2.79
C THR A 283 -9.69 -11.60 1.51
N PRO A 284 -9.22 -12.41 0.54
CA PRO A 284 -8.73 -11.89 -0.73
C PRO A 284 -9.88 -11.38 -1.59
N ILE A 285 -9.70 -10.22 -2.21
CA ILE A 285 -10.61 -9.64 -3.20
C ILE A 285 -9.80 -9.35 -4.44
N PHE A 286 -10.26 -9.84 -5.59
CA PHE A 286 -9.66 -9.54 -6.89
C PHE A 286 -10.54 -8.53 -7.63
N LYS A 287 -9.99 -7.39 -8.03
CA LYS A 287 -10.70 -6.34 -8.78
C LYS A 287 -9.90 -5.92 -10.01
N TRP A 288 -10.59 -5.53 -11.07
CA TRP A 288 -9.96 -4.89 -12.22
C TRP A 288 -9.42 -3.52 -11.84
N ASN A 289 -8.25 -3.14 -12.36
CA ASN A 289 -7.71 -1.80 -12.19
C ASN A 289 -8.62 -0.76 -12.89
N LYS A 290 -8.74 0.42 -12.28
CA LYS A 290 -9.45 1.59 -12.86
C LYS A 290 -10.87 1.28 -13.37
N ALA A 291 -11.54 0.29 -12.76
CA ALA A 291 -12.91 -0.14 -13.05
C ALA A 291 -13.84 0.12 -11.86
#